data_AF-A0A537EZM4-F1
#
_entry.id   AF-A0A537EZM4-F1
#
_cell.length_a   1.000
_cell.length_b   1.000
_cell.length_c   1.000
_cell.angle_alpha   90.00
_cell.angle_beta   90.00
_cell.angle_gamma   90.00
#
_symmetry.space_group_name_H-M   'P 1'
#
loop_
_entity.id
_entity.type
_entity.pdbx_description
1 polymer ?
#
loop_
_entity_poly.entity_id
_entity_poly.type
_entity_poly.pdbx_seq_one_letter_code
_entity_poly.pdbx_strand_id
1 'polypeptide(L)'
;MWADHRVGRFDLWFARILRLTGTAMLVGFVLALILTSTLSYDTNPSPEAARLFGINIIVGIGMLVLGIPLFLVGDKISPPDPWLDPWLNPFRGRKRVPTNPYREEAEETEP
;
A
#
# COMPACT_ATOMS: atom_id res chain seq x y z
N MET A 1 11.17 0.42 32.67
CA MET A 1 10.32 1.09 31.65
C MET A 1 11.13 1.45 30.38
N TRP A 2 11.77 0.48 29.71
CA TRP A 2 12.51 0.71 28.44
C TRP A 2 12.02 -0.21 27.31
N ALA A 3 11.04 -1.07 27.57
CA ALA A 3 10.48 -2.00 26.59
C ALA A 3 9.44 -1.31 25.70
N ASP A 4 8.61 -0.44 26.26
CA ASP A 4 7.44 0.15 25.57
C ASP A 4 7.83 1.03 24.37
N HIS A 5 8.94 1.78 24.46
CA HIS A 5 9.44 2.61 23.35
C HIS A 5 10.02 1.82 22.18
N ARG A 6 10.49 0.58 22.41
CA ARG A 6 11.03 -0.28 21.35
C ARG A 6 9.93 -1.01 20.59
N VAL A 7 8.89 -1.47 21.30
CA VAL A 7 7.73 -2.15 20.70
C VAL A 7 6.97 -1.19 19.79
N GLY A 8 6.68 0.04 20.24
CA GLY A 8 6.00 1.04 19.41
C GLY A 8 6.78 1.43 18.15
N ARG A 9 8.12 1.51 18.22
CA ARG A 9 8.97 1.84 17.06
C ARG A 9 9.06 0.68 16.06
N PHE A 10 9.08 -0.55 16.55
CA PHE A 10 9.09 -1.76 15.73
C PHE A 10 7.77 -1.96 14.99
N ASP A 11 6.63 -1.79 15.66
CA ASP A 11 5.30 -1.87 15.05
C ASP A 11 5.11 -0.83 13.93
N LEU A 12 5.60 0.39 14.16
CA LEU A 12 5.62 1.47 13.16
C LEU A 12 6.43 1.09 11.91
N TRP A 13 7.63 0.53 12.11
CA TRP A 13 8.51 0.13 11.01
C TRP A 13 7.92 -1.06 10.24
N PHE A 14 7.35 -2.02 10.96
CA PHE A 14 6.66 -3.18 10.40
C PHE A 14 5.43 -2.79 9.57
N ALA A 15 4.58 -1.89 10.08
CA ALA A 15 3.41 -1.39 9.36
C ALA A 15 3.79 -0.67 8.06
N ARG A 16 4.88 0.12 8.09
CA ARG A 16 5.43 0.77 6.89
C ARG A 16 5.93 -0.23 5.86
N ILE A 17 6.67 -1.26 6.28
CA ILE A 17 7.12 -2.33 5.37
C ILE A 17 5.90 -3.01 4.74
N LEU A 18 4.93 -3.45 5.54
CA LEU A 18 3.72 -4.12 5.04
C LEU A 18 3.02 -3.28 3.97
N ARG A 19 2.87 -1.97 4.21
CA ARG A 19 2.24 -1.06 3.27
C ARG A 19 3.06 -0.87 1.99
N LEU A 20 4.38 -0.74 2.12
CA LEU A 20 5.30 -0.64 0.97
C LEU A 20 5.31 -1.93 0.15
N THR A 21 5.32 -3.09 0.79
CA THR A 21 5.23 -4.40 0.14
C THR A 21 3.91 -4.54 -0.61
N GLY A 22 2.79 -4.18 0.01
CA GLY A 22 1.48 -4.17 -0.65
C GLY A 22 1.46 -3.25 -1.87
N THR A 23 2.01 -2.05 -1.74
CA THR A 23 2.13 -1.09 -2.86
C THR A 23 2.99 -1.64 -3.99
N ALA A 24 4.17 -2.19 -3.67
CA ALA A 24 5.07 -2.76 -4.65
C ALA A 24 4.41 -3.93 -5.41
N MET A 25 3.64 -4.76 -4.71
CA MET A 25 2.83 -5.82 -5.33
C MET A 25 1.76 -5.25 -6.26
N LEU A 26 1.06 -4.18 -5.87
CA LEU A 26 0.07 -3.54 -6.75
C LEU A 26 0.70 -2.90 -8.00
N VAL A 27 1.86 -2.25 -7.86
CA VAL A 27 2.62 -1.73 -9.00
C VAL A 27 3.07 -2.88 -9.91
N GLY A 28 3.59 -3.96 -9.32
CA GLY A 28 3.95 -5.19 -10.04
C GLY A 28 2.77 -5.79 -10.79
N PHE A 29 1.58 -5.80 -10.19
CA PHE A 29 0.35 -6.23 -10.85
C PHE A 29 -0.01 -5.37 -12.06
N VAL A 30 0.11 -4.04 -11.94
CA VAL A 30 -0.12 -3.13 -13.08
C VAL A 30 0.87 -3.42 -14.22
N LEU A 31 2.15 -3.64 -13.91
CA LEU A 31 3.16 -4.02 -14.90
C LEU A 31 2.83 -5.39 -15.53
N ALA A 32 2.37 -6.36 -14.74
CA ALA A 32 1.92 -7.66 -15.24
C ALA A 32 0.72 -7.52 -16.19
N LEU A 33 -0.22 -6.62 -15.92
CA LEU A 33 -1.34 -6.32 -16.82
C LEU A 33 -0.86 -5.72 -18.14
N ILE A 34 0.06 -4.76 -18.09
CA ILE A 34 0.65 -4.15 -19.30
C ILE A 34 1.35 -5.22 -20.14
N LEU A 35 2.17 -6.08 -19.52
CA LEU A 35 2.86 -7.15 -20.21
C LEU A 35 1.88 -8.17 -20.82
N THR A 36 0.84 -8.56 -20.06
CA THR A 36 -0.22 -9.46 -20.54
C THR A 36 -0.93 -8.86 -21.75
N SER A 37 -1.27 -7.57 -21.68
CA SER A 37 -1.90 -6.83 -22.79
C SER A 37 -1.01 -6.85 -24.03
N THR A 38 0.28 -6.53 -23.90
CA THR A 38 1.23 -6.57 -25.02
C THR A 38 1.33 -7.96 -25.64
N LEU A 39 1.47 -9.00 -24.82
CA LEU A 39 1.57 -10.38 -25.28
C LEU A 39 0.27 -10.88 -25.92
N SER A 40 -0.89 -10.33 -25.54
CA SER A 40 -2.19 -10.73 -26.11
C SER A 40 -2.39 -10.32 -27.57
N TYR A 41 -1.60 -9.35 -28.07
CA TYR A 41 -1.63 -8.94 -29.48
C TYR A 41 -0.86 -9.89 -30.41
N ASP A 42 -0.03 -10.79 -29.86
CA ASP A 42 0.66 -11.79 -30.64
C ASP A 42 -0.29 -12.93 -31.03
N THR A 43 -0.64 -12.97 -32.32
CA THR A 43 -1.59 -13.95 -32.87
C THR A 43 -0.92 -15.29 -33.22
N ASN A 44 0.41 -15.37 -33.20
CA ASN A 44 1.15 -16.61 -33.42
C ASN A 44 2.30 -16.75 -32.42
N PRO A 45 1.98 -16.91 -31.13
CA PRO A 45 2.96 -16.87 -30.06
C PRO A 45 3.89 -18.09 -30.11
N SER A 46 5.18 -17.84 -29.89
CA SER A 46 6.12 -18.93 -29.65
C SER A 46 5.74 -19.71 -28.37
N PRO A 47 6.11 -21.00 -28.24
CA PRO A 47 5.84 -21.78 -27.03
C PRO A 47 6.37 -21.12 -25.75
N GLU A 48 7.48 -20.40 -25.85
CA GLU A 48 8.07 -19.64 -24.75
C GLU A 48 7.21 -18.44 -24.35
N ALA A 49 6.69 -17.69 -25.34
CA ALA A 49 5.82 -16.54 -25.11
C ALA A 49 4.48 -16.97 -24.48
N ALA A 50 3.90 -18.09 -24.94
CA ALA A 50 2.68 -18.65 -24.35
C ALA A 50 2.89 -19.10 -22.90
N ARG A 51 4.05 -19.70 -22.59
CA ARG A 51 4.41 -20.09 -21.22
C ARG A 51 4.62 -18.86 -20.33
N LEU A 52 5.31 -17.84 -20.83
CA LEU A 52 5.52 -16.58 -20.13
C LEU A 52 4.18 -15.90 -19.83
N PHE A 53 3.26 -15.87 -20.80
CA PHE A 53 1.91 -15.34 -20.65
C PHE A 53 1.15 -16.02 -19.50
N GLY A 54 1.14 -17.36 -19.47
CA GLY A 54 0.50 -18.12 -18.40
C GLY A 54 1.11 -17.86 -17.02
N ILE A 55 2.45 -17.86 -16.93
CA ILE A 55 3.16 -17.54 -15.67
C ILE A 55 2.82 -16.12 -15.21
N ASN A 56 2.85 -15.15 -16.12
CA ASN A 56 2.59 -13.75 -15.81
C ASN A 56 1.17 -13.53 -15.29
N ILE A 57 0.17 -14.25 -15.81
CA ILE A 57 -1.21 -14.21 -15.29
C ILE A 57 -1.25 -14.75 -13.85
N ILE A 58 -0.66 -15.92 -13.58
CA ILE A 58 -0.67 -16.53 -12.25
C ILE A 58 0.03 -15.61 -11.24
N VAL A 59 1.20 -15.09 -11.60
CA VAL A 59 1.98 -14.16 -10.78
C VAL A 59 1.19 -12.87 -10.53
N GLY A 60 0.57 -12.31 -11.57
CA GLY A 60 -0.26 -11.12 -11.46
C GLY A 60 -1.43 -11.31 -10.49
N ILE A 61 -2.17 -12.42 -10.61
CA ILE A 61 -3.26 -12.75 -9.68
C ILE A 61 -2.72 -12.86 -8.24
N GLY A 62 -1.59 -13.53 -8.05
CA GLY A 62 -0.96 -13.64 -6.73
C GLY A 62 -0.58 -12.28 -6.14
N MET A 63 0.00 -11.40 -6.96
CA MET A 63 0.33 -10.02 -6.57
C MET A 63 -0.92 -9.21 -6.20
N LEU A 64 -2.03 -9.39 -6.91
CA LEU A 64 -3.29 -8.71 -6.59
C LEU A 64 -3.87 -9.21 -5.26
N VAL A 65 -4.01 -10.53 -5.12
CA VAL A 65 -4.63 -11.19 -3.96
C VAL A 65 -3.84 -10.92 -2.68
N LEU A 66 -2.51 -10.86 -2.75
CA LEU A 66 -1.66 -10.54 -1.59
C LEU A 66 -1.46 -9.04 -1.41
N GLY A 67 -1.33 -8.29 -2.51
CA GLY A 67 -1.04 -6.86 -2.49
C GLY A 67 -2.16 -6.03 -1.87
N ILE A 68 -3.43 -6.32 -2.18
CA ILE A 68 -4.57 -5.58 -1.61
C ILE A 68 -4.62 -5.73 -0.07
N PRO A 69 -4.65 -6.94 0.51
CA PRO A 69 -4.67 -7.10 1.96
C PRO A 69 -3.45 -6.47 2.64
N LEU A 70 -2.24 -6.67 2.10
CA LEU A 70 -1.02 -6.10 2.68
C LEU A 70 -1.05 -4.57 2.68
N PHE A 71 -1.53 -3.97 1.60
CA PHE A 71 -1.71 -2.52 1.50
C PHE A 71 -2.73 -2.01 2.52
N LEU A 72 -3.92 -2.64 2.59
CA LEU A 72 -4.99 -2.22 3.50
C LEU A 72 -4.64 -2.42 4.99
N VAL A 73 -4.00 -3.54 5.32
CA VAL A 73 -3.55 -3.84 6.69
C VAL A 73 -2.43 -2.88 7.09
N GLY A 74 -1.43 -2.68 6.22
CA GLY A 74 -0.35 -1.74 6.46
C GLY A 74 -0.87 -0.30 6.64
N ASP A 75 -1.85 0.10 5.84
CA ASP A 75 -2.48 1.43 5.90
C ASP A 75 -3.38 1.63 7.14
N LYS A 76 -4.02 0.57 7.64
CA LYS A 76 -4.82 0.63 8.88
C LYS A 76 -3.95 0.71 10.14
N ILE A 77 -2.78 0.09 10.13
CA ILE A 77 -1.89 0.00 11.29
C ILE A 77 -0.84 1.13 11.28
N SER A 78 -0.40 1.59 10.10
CA SER A 78 0.59 2.67 10.02
C SER A 78 -0.04 4.01 10.38
N PRO A 79 0.52 4.79 11.30
CA PRO A 79 0.13 6.17 11.46
C PRO A 79 0.42 6.96 10.17
N PRO A 80 -0.37 8.00 9.86
CA PRO A 80 -0.23 8.77 8.63
C PRO A 80 1.19 9.32 8.47
N ASP A 81 1.81 9.03 7.33
CA ASP A 81 3.17 9.46 7.00
C ASP A 81 3.10 10.61 5.99
N PRO A 82 3.42 11.86 6.37
CA PRO A 82 3.26 13.02 5.51
C PRO A 82 4.16 13.01 4.27
N TRP A 83 5.23 12.20 4.24
CA TRP A 83 6.09 12.06 3.06
C TRP A 83 5.64 10.92 2.15
N LEU A 84 5.14 9.82 2.71
CA LEU A 84 4.80 8.59 1.97
C LEU A 84 3.34 8.57 1.50
N ASP A 85 2.41 9.11 2.30
CA ASP A 85 0.98 9.14 2.01
C ASP A 85 0.59 9.83 0.70
N PRO A 86 1.24 10.94 0.28
CA PRO A 86 0.91 11.60 -1.00
C PRO A 86 1.15 10.68 -2.21
N TRP A 87 2.14 9.81 -2.14
CA TRP A 87 2.49 8.88 -3.22
C TRP A 87 1.66 7.60 -3.18
N LEU A 88 1.34 7.12 -1.98
CA LEU A 88 0.63 5.87 -1.78
C LEU A 88 -0.89 6.00 -1.88
N ASN A 89 -1.45 7.17 -1.56
CA ASN A 89 -2.89 7.35 -1.50
C ASN A 89 -3.31 8.78 -1.90
N PRO A 90 -3.16 9.16 -3.19
CA PRO A 90 -3.39 10.53 -3.66
C PRO A 90 -4.84 11.02 -3.48
N PHE A 91 -5.80 10.11 -3.32
CA PHE A 91 -7.21 10.40 -3.13
C PHE A 91 -7.67 10.41 -1.67
N ARG A 92 -6.82 10.00 -0.72
CA ARG A 92 -7.16 10.08 0.70
C ARG A 92 -7.01 11.52 1.14
N GLY A 93 -8.11 12.26 1.13
CA GLY A 93 -8.19 13.64 1.61
C GLY A 93 -7.47 13.77 2.94
N ARG A 94 -6.51 14.70 3.01
CA ARG A 94 -5.72 14.99 4.21
C ARG A 94 -6.66 15.12 5.40
N LYS A 95 -6.71 14.12 6.28
CA LYS A 95 -7.17 14.38 7.65
C LYS A 95 -6.08 15.25 8.26
N ARG A 96 -6.38 16.55 8.39
CA ARG A 96 -5.55 17.47 9.17
C ARG A 96 -5.42 16.85 10.55
N VAL A 97 -4.21 16.47 10.93
CA VAL A 97 -3.90 16.23 12.34
C VAL A 97 -4.19 17.56 13.04
N PRO A 98 -5.13 17.64 13.99
CA PRO A 98 -5.33 18.87 14.74
C PRO A 98 -4.03 19.14 15.48
N THR A 99 -3.38 20.26 15.17
CA THR A 99 -2.08 20.63 15.72
C THR A 99 -2.16 21.00 17.22
N ASN A 100 -3.35 20.95 17.84
CA ASN A 100 -3.49 21.25 19.26
C ASN A 100 -4.69 20.51 19.90
N PRO A 101 -4.47 19.43 20.66
CA PRO A 101 -5.54 18.75 21.41
C PRO A 101 -6.12 19.59 22.55
N TYR A 102 -5.47 20.71 22.93
CA TYR A 102 -5.93 21.58 24.01
C TYR A 102 -6.81 22.76 23.56
N ARG A 103 -7.12 22.86 22.26
CA ARG A 103 -7.98 23.96 21.76
C ARG A 103 -9.47 23.64 21.82
N GLU A 104 -9.85 22.37 21.81
CA GLU A 104 -11.26 21.96 21.84
C GLU A 104 -11.85 22.06 23.26
N GLU A 105 -11.06 21.87 24.31
CA GLU A 105 -11.53 22.01 25.70
C GLU A 105 -11.72 23.48 26.14
N ALA A 106 -11.15 24.44 25.41
CA ALA A 106 -11.20 25.85 25.77
C ALA A 106 -12.44 26.59 25.24
N GLU A 107 -13.17 26.01 24.28
CA GLU A 107 -14.41 26.61 23.74
C GLU A 107 -15.69 26.07 24.39
N GLU A 108 -15.60 25.02 25.23
CA GLU A 108 -16.78 24.44 25.92
C GLU A 108 -17.03 25.07 27.31
N THR A 109 -16.16 25.97 27.77
CA THR A 109 -16.24 26.65 29.08
C THR A 109 -16.41 28.17 28.98
N GLU A 110 -17.25 28.66 28.08
CA GLU A 110 -17.82 30.01 28.24
C GLU A 110 -19.34 29.91 28.52
N PRO A 111 -19.80 30.31 29.73
CA PRO A 111 -21.22 30.33 30.12
C PRO A 111 -21.99 31.52 29.51
#